data_AF-A0A199V391-F1
#
_entry.id   AF-A0A199V391-F1
#
_cell.length_a   1.000
_cell.length_b   1.000
_cell.length_c   1.000
_cell.angle_alpha   90.00
_cell.angle_beta   90.00
_cell.angle_gamma   90.00
#
_symmetry.space_group_name_H-M   'P 1'
#
loop_
_entity.id
_entity.type
_entity.pdbx_description
1 polymer ?
#
loop_
_entity_poly.entity_id
_entity_poly.type
_entity_poly.pdbx_seq_one_letter_code
_entity_poly.pdbx_strand_id
1 'polypeptide(L)'
;MAEEKESASTPLSDAGDPEDPVKSAPSSSNSSPSKACCAVLQSWISRKFMTGCVVLFPVAVTFFITWWLIQFVDGFFSPLYAKLGFDIFGLGFLTSLILIFLVGVFASSWLGATIVWLGEWFINKMPFMRLIYSASKQISTAISPDQNTTAFKEVAIIRHPRVGEYAFGFITSSVVLQTDNGDEELCSVYVPTNHLYIGDILLVNSEEIIRPNLSIREGIEIIVSGGMTMPQVIAPQERTPRKNQSIRLNRMT
;
A
#
# COMPACT_ATOMS: atom_id res chain seq x y z
N MET A 1 14.21 52.56 -21.74
CA MET A 1 15.13 52.02 -22.74
C MET A 1 14.36 52.03 -24.05
N ALA A 2 14.76 52.87 -25.01
CA ALA A 2 13.93 53.25 -26.14
C ALA A 2 14.06 52.27 -27.30
N GLU A 3 12.97 52.10 -28.05
CA GLU A 3 13.00 51.56 -29.42
C GLU A 3 13.63 52.59 -30.37
N GLU A 4 14.37 52.11 -31.37
CA GLU A 4 14.94 52.95 -32.43
C GLU A 4 14.18 52.71 -33.74
N LYS A 5 13.85 53.81 -34.42
CA LYS A 5 13.35 53.87 -35.81
C LYS A 5 14.51 53.47 -36.76
N GLU A 6 14.38 53.29 -38.08
CA GLU A 6 13.59 54.09 -39.02
C GLU A 6 13.48 53.43 -40.42
N SER A 7 12.54 53.99 -41.20
CA SER A 7 12.24 53.97 -42.65
C SER A 7 13.35 53.56 -43.68
N ALA A 8 13.09 53.35 -44.99
CA ALA A 8 12.03 53.87 -45.87
C ALA A 8 11.86 53.13 -47.23
N SER A 9 10.76 53.48 -47.92
CA SER A 9 10.57 53.64 -49.39
C SER A 9 10.70 52.48 -50.41
N THR A 10 9.55 52.16 -51.02
CA THR A 10 9.25 51.66 -52.41
C THR A 10 9.59 52.73 -53.50
N PRO A 11 9.42 52.56 -54.86
CA PRO A 11 8.45 51.72 -55.62
C PRO A 11 8.89 51.11 -57.00
N LEU A 12 7.92 50.52 -57.75
CA LEU A 12 7.74 50.34 -59.24
C LEU A 12 9.01 50.21 -60.15
N SER A 13 9.14 49.36 -61.18
CA SER A 13 8.29 49.02 -62.36
C SER A 13 9.13 48.05 -63.27
N ASP A 14 8.72 47.42 -64.39
CA ASP A 14 7.43 47.02 -65.03
C ASP A 14 7.77 46.12 -66.29
N ALA A 15 6.76 45.54 -66.96
CA ALA A 15 6.74 44.94 -68.32
C ALA A 15 7.52 43.63 -68.63
N GLY A 16 6.81 42.61 -69.19
CA GLY A 16 7.45 41.49 -69.91
C GLY A 16 6.70 40.14 -69.97
N ASP A 17 5.56 40.08 -70.68
CA ASP A 17 4.91 38.83 -71.16
C ASP A 17 4.59 39.08 -72.66
N PRO A 18 4.68 38.10 -73.59
CA PRO A 18 3.86 36.88 -73.58
C PRO A 18 4.60 35.58 -73.99
N GLU A 19 4.01 34.41 -73.68
CA GLU A 19 3.46 33.45 -74.68
C GLU A 19 2.71 32.26 -74.02
N ASP A 20 1.44 32.08 -74.40
CA ASP A 20 0.50 31.00 -74.04
C ASP A 20 0.86 29.66 -74.76
N PRO A 21 0.22 28.49 -74.49
CA PRO A 21 -0.75 28.16 -73.43
C PRO A 21 -0.52 26.80 -72.71
N VAL A 22 -1.35 26.47 -71.71
CA VAL A 22 -2.27 25.31 -71.73
C VAL A 22 -3.04 25.19 -70.40
N LYS A 23 -4.35 25.41 -70.53
CA LYS A 23 -5.40 25.22 -69.53
C LYS A 23 -5.43 23.81 -68.94
N SER A 24 -5.26 23.68 -67.62
CA SER A 24 -5.72 22.51 -66.85
C SER A 24 -6.33 22.92 -65.50
N ALA A 25 -7.41 22.22 -65.13
CA ALA A 25 -8.30 22.57 -64.01
C ALA A 25 -7.75 22.13 -62.64
N PRO A 26 -8.24 22.69 -61.51
CA PRO A 26 -7.71 22.33 -60.19
C PRO A 26 -8.02 20.86 -59.85
N SER A 27 -6.97 20.07 -59.64
CA SER A 27 -7.13 18.67 -59.21
C SER A 27 -7.62 18.61 -57.76
N SER A 28 -8.86 18.15 -57.58
CA SER A 28 -9.47 17.88 -56.28
C SER A 28 -8.60 16.98 -55.40
N SER A 29 -8.24 17.45 -54.21
CA SER A 29 -7.49 16.71 -53.20
C SER A 29 -8.35 15.61 -52.58
N ASN A 30 -8.37 14.43 -53.22
CA ASN A 30 -9.03 13.25 -52.69
C ASN A 30 -8.33 12.74 -51.41
N SER A 31 -8.76 13.24 -50.26
CA SER A 31 -8.37 12.74 -48.94
C SER A 31 -8.87 11.31 -48.76
N SER A 32 -7.98 10.34 -48.93
CA SER A 32 -8.35 8.92 -49.00
C SER A 32 -9.02 8.42 -47.70
N PRO A 33 -10.31 8.02 -47.74
CA PRO A 33 -11.05 7.60 -46.55
C PRO A 33 -10.52 6.30 -45.93
N SER A 34 -9.76 5.50 -46.69
CA SER A 34 -9.16 4.25 -46.19
C SER A 34 -8.10 4.49 -45.12
N LYS A 35 -7.32 5.58 -45.21
CA LYS A 35 -6.28 5.92 -44.22
C LYS A 35 -6.90 6.31 -42.87
N ALA A 36 -7.98 7.09 -42.88
CA ALA A 36 -8.72 7.45 -41.67
C ALA A 36 -9.40 6.23 -41.04
N CYS A 37 -10.06 5.40 -41.86
CA CYS A 37 -10.71 4.17 -41.40
C CYS A 37 -9.70 3.20 -40.74
N CYS A 38 -8.54 2.98 -41.37
CA CYS A 38 -7.50 2.10 -40.84
C CYS A 38 -6.94 2.59 -39.50
N ALA A 39 -6.69 3.91 -39.35
CA ALA A 39 -6.25 4.50 -38.09
C ALA A 39 -7.29 4.36 -36.97
N VAL A 40 -8.59 4.53 -37.28
CA VAL A 40 -9.69 4.32 -36.32
C VAL A 40 -9.81 2.85 -35.93
N LEU A 41 -9.71 1.92 -36.88
CA LEU A 41 -9.74 0.48 -36.61
C LEU A 41 -8.55 0.05 -35.74
N GLN A 42 -7.34 0.52 -36.06
CA GLN A 42 -6.12 0.25 -35.31
C GLN A 42 -6.22 0.78 -33.87
N SER A 43 -6.76 1.99 -33.68
CA SER A 43 -7.01 2.59 -32.36
C SER A 43 -8.08 1.82 -31.56
N TRP A 44 -9.12 1.32 -32.22
CA TRP A 44 -10.16 0.52 -31.57
C TRP A 44 -9.63 -0.86 -31.14
N ILE A 45 -8.87 -1.53 -32.00
CA ILE A 45 -8.23 -2.83 -31.71
C ILE A 45 -7.19 -2.69 -30.60
N SER A 46 -6.30 -1.69 -30.66
CA SER A 46 -5.27 -1.48 -29.63
C SER A 46 -5.88 -1.14 -28.27
N ARG A 47 -6.95 -0.34 -28.23
CA ARG A 47 -7.68 -0.02 -27.00
C ARG A 47 -8.36 -1.25 -26.40
N LYS A 48 -8.95 -2.12 -27.23
CA LYS A 48 -9.53 -3.40 -26.77
C LYS A 48 -8.47 -4.40 -26.30
N PHE A 49 -7.33 -4.48 -26.99
CA PHE A 49 -6.18 -5.29 -26.57
C PHE A 49 -5.60 -4.79 -25.23
N MET A 50 -5.42 -3.47 -25.05
CA MET A 50 -5.01 -2.89 -23.76
C MET A 50 -5.96 -3.28 -22.62
N THR A 51 -7.28 -3.18 -22.83
CA THR A 51 -8.26 -3.62 -21.81
C THR A 51 -8.11 -5.11 -21.51
N GLY A 52 -7.94 -5.96 -22.52
CA GLY A 52 -7.69 -7.40 -22.35
C GLY A 52 -6.42 -7.67 -21.54
N CYS A 53 -5.31 -7.00 -21.87
CA CYS A 53 -4.06 -7.10 -21.12
C CYS A 53 -4.21 -6.63 -19.67
N VAL A 54 -4.87 -5.49 -19.41
CA VAL A 54 -5.06 -4.97 -18.04
C VAL A 54 -5.92 -5.91 -17.19
N VAL A 55 -6.93 -6.56 -17.76
CA VAL A 55 -7.78 -7.54 -17.05
C VAL A 55 -7.05 -8.87 -16.84
N LEU A 56 -6.27 -9.33 -17.82
CA LEU A 56 -5.54 -10.61 -17.74
C LEU A 56 -4.24 -10.51 -16.91
N PHE A 57 -3.61 -9.34 -16.86
CA PHE A 57 -2.32 -9.12 -16.19
C PHE A 57 -2.32 -9.56 -14.72
N PRO A 58 -3.30 -9.19 -13.86
CA PRO A 58 -3.37 -9.71 -12.49
C PRO A 58 -3.43 -11.24 -12.42
N VAL A 59 -4.19 -11.88 -13.32
CA VAL A 59 -4.36 -13.35 -13.36
C VAL A 59 -3.09 -14.06 -13.83
N ALA A 60 -2.41 -13.49 -14.83
CA ALA A 60 -1.13 -14.02 -15.31
C ALA A 60 -0.02 -13.86 -14.26
N VAL A 61 0.02 -12.72 -13.56
CA VAL A 61 0.99 -12.45 -12.49
C VAL A 61 0.76 -13.36 -11.29
N THR A 62 -0.47 -13.57 -10.84
CA THR A 62 -0.75 -14.50 -9.72
C THR A 62 -0.38 -15.93 -10.09
N PHE A 63 -0.79 -16.42 -11.29
CA PHE A 63 -0.40 -17.76 -11.74
C PHE A 63 1.12 -17.93 -11.83
N PHE A 64 1.84 -16.93 -12.39
CA PHE A 64 3.30 -16.97 -12.49
C PHE A 64 3.98 -17.01 -11.12
N ILE A 65 3.54 -16.19 -10.16
CA ILE A 65 4.08 -16.17 -8.80
C ILE A 65 3.79 -17.49 -8.08
N THR A 66 2.58 -18.03 -8.18
CA THR A 66 2.24 -19.33 -7.59
C THR A 66 3.06 -20.46 -8.19
N TRP A 67 3.22 -20.49 -9.52
CA TRP A 67 4.05 -21.48 -10.21
C TRP A 67 5.52 -21.39 -9.78
N TRP A 68 6.07 -20.18 -9.74
CA TRP A 68 7.44 -19.93 -9.30
C TRP A 68 7.66 -20.34 -7.84
N LEU A 69 6.70 -20.05 -6.95
CA LEU A 69 6.76 -20.44 -5.53
C LEU A 69 6.78 -21.97 -5.36
N ILE A 70 5.91 -22.70 -6.07
CA ILE A 70 5.88 -24.16 -6.02
C ILE A 70 7.21 -24.74 -6.50
N GLN A 71 7.72 -24.27 -7.65
CA GLN A 71 9.01 -24.71 -8.19
C GLN A 71 10.19 -24.41 -7.26
N PHE A 72 10.18 -23.24 -6.59
CA PHE A 72 11.21 -22.86 -5.62
C PHE A 72 11.22 -23.80 -4.40
N VAL A 73 10.04 -24.11 -3.84
CA VAL A 73 9.92 -24.99 -2.68
C VAL A 73 10.20 -26.45 -3.05
N ASP A 74 9.65 -26.95 -4.16
CA ASP A 74 9.94 -28.29 -4.68
C ASP A 74 11.45 -28.45 -4.96
N GLY A 75 12.11 -27.44 -5.52
CA GLY A 75 13.56 -27.42 -5.74
C GLY A 75 14.39 -27.52 -4.44
N PHE A 76 13.92 -26.93 -3.35
CA PHE A 76 14.59 -27.03 -2.03
C PHE A 76 14.52 -28.47 -1.46
N PHE A 77 13.40 -29.18 -1.67
CA PHE A 77 13.21 -30.55 -1.18
C PHE A 77 13.58 -31.65 -2.19
N SER A 78 13.77 -31.33 -3.47
CA SER A 78 14.25 -32.25 -4.52
C SER A 78 15.41 -33.18 -4.10
N PRO A 79 16.51 -32.73 -3.46
CA PRO A 79 17.59 -33.63 -3.03
C PRO A 79 17.19 -34.62 -1.91
N LEU A 80 16.09 -34.37 -1.19
CA LEU A 80 15.50 -35.31 -0.24
C LEU A 80 14.61 -36.33 -0.98
N TYR A 81 13.82 -35.88 -1.95
CA TYR A 81 12.92 -36.72 -2.75
C TYR A 81 13.65 -37.67 -3.69
N ALA A 82 14.73 -37.22 -4.33
CA ALA A 82 15.58 -38.05 -5.18
C ALA A 82 16.18 -39.26 -4.42
N LYS A 83 16.33 -39.17 -3.08
CA LYS A 83 16.75 -40.29 -2.22
C LYS A 83 15.60 -41.22 -1.81
N LEU A 84 14.36 -40.74 -1.83
CA LEU A 84 13.16 -41.52 -1.50
C LEU A 84 12.46 -42.12 -2.74
N GLY A 85 12.78 -41.65 -3.95
CA GLY A 85 12.24 -42.17 -5.21
C GLY A 85 10.88 -41.61 -5.63
N PHE A 86 10.44 -40.47 -5.07
CA PHE A 86 9.15 -39.85 -5.36
C PHE A 86 9.31 -38.42 -5.90
N ASP A 87 9.34 -38.24 -7.22
CA ASP A 87 9.19 -36.91 -7.84
C ASP A 87 7.73 -36.69 -8.26
N ILE A 88 6.96 -36.05 -7.39
CA ILE A 88 5.60 -35.58 -7.66
C ILE A 88 5.58 -34.06 -7.56
N PHE A 89 5.14 -33.39 -8.63
CA PHE A 89 5.01 -31.93 -8.66
C PHE A 89 4.05 -31.42 -7.57
N GLY A 90 4.49 -30.44 -6.78
CA GLY A 90 3.78 -29.88 -5.63
C GLY A 90 4.01 -30.60 -4.30
N LEU A 91 4.78 -31.69 -4.26
CA LEU A 91 5.05 -32.44 -3.02
C LEU A 91 5.91 -31.62 -2.03
N GLY A 92 6.86 -30.83 -2.51
CA GLY A 92 7.67 -29.91 -1.70
C GLY A 92 6.82 -28.84 -1.04
N PHE A 93 5.85 -28.26 -1.74
CA PHE A 93 4.89 -27.34 -1.13
C PHE A 93 4.16 -27.99 0.06
N LEU A 94 3.62 -29.20 -0.12
CA LEU A 94 2.88 -29.90 0.94
C LEU A 94 3.78 -30.28 2.14
N THR A 95 4.99 -30.79 1.91
CA THR A 95 5.90 -31.11 3.03
C THR A 95 6.44 -29.87 3.72
N SER A 96 6.63 -28.74 3.01
CA SER A 96 7.00 -27.47 3.63
C SER A 96 5.93 -27.00 4.61
N LEU A 97 4.64 -27.15 4.27
CA LEU A 97 3.53 -26.80 5.14
C LEU A 97 3.50 -27.67 6.40
N ILE A 98 3.71 -28.99 6.23
CA ILE A 98 3.82 -29.95 7.36
C ILE A 98 5.03 -29.62 8.23
N LEU A 99 6.18 -29.27 7.64
CA LEU A 99 7.41 -28.92 8.35
C LEU A 99 7.25 -27.63 9.14
N ILE A 100 6.68 -26.58 8.54
CA ILE A 100 6.38 -25.30 9.21
C ILE A 100 5.44 -25.53 10.40
N PHE A 101 4.39 -26.35 10.23
CA PHE A 101 3.50 -26.74 11.31
C PHE A 101 4.24 -27.48 12.43
N LEU A 102 5.08 -28.47 12.09
CA LEU A 102 5.86 -29.24 13.06
C LEU A 102 6.83 -28.34 13.86
N VAL A 103 7.51 -27.42 13.17
CA VAL A 103 8.41 -26.42 13.78
C VAL A 103 7.62 -25.47 14.69
N GLY A 104 6.42 -25.04 14.31
CA GLY A 104 5.55 -24.22 15.16
C GLY A 104 5.15 -24.93 16.45
N VAL A 105 4.72 -26.20 16.36
CA VAL A 105 4.37 -27.04 17.53
C VAL A 105 5.60 -27.26 18.42
N PHE A 106 6.77 -27.53 17.83
CA PHE A 106 8.02 -27.69 18.56
C PHE A 106 8.45 -26.40 19.26
N ALA A 107 8.43 -25.25 18.57
CA ALA A 107 8.78 -23.95 19.14
C ALA A 107 7.83 -23.51 20.28
N SER A 108 6.56 -23.92 20.22
CA SER A 108 5.57 -23.69 21.28
C SER A 108 5.81 -24.56 22.53
N SER A 109 6.65 -25.59 22.42
CA SER A 109 7.02 -26.47 23.53
C SER A 109 8.21 -25.90 24.31
N TRP A 110 8.30 -26.15 25.62
CA TRP A 110 9.36 -25.61 26.49
C TRP A 110 10.79 -25.88 25.98
N LEU A 111 11.03 -27.07 25.43
CA LEU A 111 12.33 -27.44 24.85
C LEU A 111 12.64 -26.64 23.57
N GLY A 112 11.66 -26.43 22.69
CA GLY A 112 11.83 -25.63 21.47
C GLY A 112 12.00 -24.15 21.77
N ALA A 113 11.23 -23.59 22.71
CA ALA A 113 11.41 -22.22 23.19
C ALA A 113 12.84 -22.00 23.74
N THR A 114 13.39 -22.97 24.47
CA THR A 114 14.77 -22.94 24.98
C THR A 114 15.80 -23.00 23.85
N ILE A 115 15.60 -23.84 22.83
CA ILE A 115 16.46 -23.93 21.64
C ILE A 115 16.44 -22.63 20.83
N VAL A 116 15.26 -22.04 20.63
CA VAL A 116 15.08 -20.78 19.89
C VAL A 116 15.78 -19.64 20.62
N TRP A 117 15.58 -19.51 21.94
CA TRP A 117 16.25 -18.49 22.75
C TRP A 117 17.79 -18.61 22.71
N LEU A 118 18.33 -19.82 22.78
CA LEU A 118 19.77 -20.05 22.67
C LEU A 118 20.32 -19.70 21.27
N GLY A 119 19.56 -20.00 20.21
CA GLY A 119 19.87 -19.59 18.84
C GLY A 119 19.85 -18.07 18.67
N GLU A 120 18.82 -17.39 19.19
CA GLU A 120 18.73 -15.92 19.20
C GLU A 120 19.90 -15.28 19.95
N TRP A 121 20.31 -15.84 21.10
CA TRP A 121 21.49 -15.39 21.84
C TRP A 121 22.78 -15.49 21.00
N PHE A 122 22.96 -16.60 20.27
CA PHE A 122 24.11 -16.79 19.39
C PHE A 122 24.11 -15.82 18.19
N ILE A 123 22.95 -15.58 17.57
CA ILE A 123 22.81 -14.62 16.46
C ILE A 123 23.09 -13.19 16.95
N ASN A 124 22.60 -12.83 18.14
CA ASN A 124 22.85 -11.52 18.76
C ASN A 124 24.33 -11.25 19.10
N LYS A 125 25.16 -12.29 19.17
CA LYS A 125 26.62 -12.21 19.33
C LYS A 125 27.36 -11.80 18.04
N MET A 126 26.73 -11.90 16.87
CA MET A 126 27.33 -11.56 15.57
C MET A 126 26.88 -10.15 15.11
N PRO A 127 27.78 -9.16 14.95
CA PRO A 127 27.40 -7.76 14.78
C PRO A 127 26.58 -7.48 13.50
N PHE A 128 26.86 -8.19 12.41
CA PHE A 128 26.13 -8.04 11.14
C PHE A 128 24.80 -8.82 11.13
N MET A 129 24.85 -10.11 11.52
CA MET A 129 23.66 -10.98 11.51
C MET A 129 22.59 -10.51 12.49
N ARG A 130 22.99 -9.92 13.63
CA ARG A 130 22.06 -9.31 14.59
C ARG A 130 21.17 -8.24 13.95
N LEU A 131 21.71 -7.40 13.08
CA LEU A 131 20.92 -6.33 12.45
C LEU A 131 19.81 -6.91 11.57
N ILE A 132 20.17 -7.85 10.69
CA ILE A 132 19.25 -8.52 9.77
C ILE A 132 18.22 -9.35 10.53
N TYR A 133 18.65 -10.10 11.55
CA TYR A 133 17.75 -10.89 12.37
C TYR A 133 16.78 -10.02 13.17
N SER A 134 17.26 -8.92 13.78
CA SER A 134 16.40 -8.02 14.56
C SER A 134 15.34 -7.35 13.69
N ALA A 135 15.72 -6.87 12.50
CA ALA A 135 14.75 -6.31 11.54
C ALA A 135 13.73 -7.36 11.07
N SER A 136 14.19 -8.58 10.75
CA SER A 136 13.31 -9.69 10.35
C SER A 136 12.34 -10.10 11.47
N LYS A 137 12.85 -10.16 12.71
CA LYS A 137 12.06 -10.47 13.91
C LYS A 137 11.02 -9.39 14.16
N GLN A 138 11.37 -8.11 14.02
CA GLN A 138 10.45 -6.98 14.20
C GLN A 138 9.26 -7.05 13.23
N ILE A 139 9.52 -7.35 11.95
CA ILE A 139 8.48 -7.58 10.94
C ILE A 139 7.64 -8.80 11.32
N SER A 140 8.28 -9.91 11.69
CA SER A 140 7.61 -11.14 12.13
C SER A 140 6.74 -10.96 13.38
N THR A 141 7.13 -10.08 14.32
CA THR A 141 6.32 -9.77 15.50
C THR A 141 5.13 -8.90 15.15
N ALA A 142 5.29 -7.95 14.22
CA ALA A 142 4.20 -7.06 13.79
C ALA A 142 3.07 -7.79 13.04
N ILE A 143 3.37 -8.92 12.38
CA ILE A 143 2.36 -9.80 11.73
C ILE A 143 1.84 -10.92 12.64
N SER A 144 2.36 -11.04 13.88
CA SER A 144 1.98 -12.14 14.76
C SER A 144 0.55 -11.96 15.29
N PRO A 145 -0.31 -13.01 15.27
CA PRO A 145 -1.70 -12.92 15.72
C PRO A 145 -1.89 -12.25 17.09
N ASP A 146 -1.00 -12.55 18.04
CA ASP A 146 -1.05 -12.04 19.41
C ASP A 146 -0.65 -10.55 19.55
N GLN A 147 -0.01 -9.97 18.54
CA GLN A 147 0.40 -8.55 18.53
C GLN A 147 -0.54 -7.61 17.76
N ASN A 148 -1.70 -8.09 17.29
CA ASN A 148 -2.76 -7.26 16.69
C ASN A 148 -3.41 -6.23 17.65
N THR A 149 -2.78 -5.96 18.80
CA THR A 149 -3.22 -5.01 19.84
C THR A 149 -2.19 -3.89 20.11
N THR A 150 -1.01 -3.87 19.46
CA THR A 150 0.10 -2.98 19.89
C THR A 150 0.56 -1.91 18.90
N ALA A 151 0.46 -2.11 17.58
CA ALA A 151 0.90 -1.11 16.59
C ALA A 151 -0.23 -0.14 16.19
N PHE A 152 -1.37 -0.68 15.75
CA PHE A 152 -2.60 0.04 15.46
C PHE A 152 -3.74 -0.74 16.12
N LYS A 153 -4.36 -0.17 17.15
CA LYS A 153 -5.43 -0.81 17.91
C LYS A 153 -6.77 -0.69 17.19
N GLU A 154 -7.06 0.52 16.74
CA GLU A 154 -8.35 0.94 16.22
C GLU A 154 -8.15 2.03 15.17
N VAL A 155 -9.10 2.15 14.23
CA VAL A 155 -9.21 3.33 13.37
C VAL A 155 -9.71 4.51 14.21
N ALA A 156 -9.24 5.71 13.92
CA ALA A 156 -9.69 6.95 14.55
C ALA A 156 -9.99 8.02 13.50
N ILE A 157 -11.03 8.81 13.78
CA ILE A 157 -11.30 10.09 13.13
C ILE A 157 -11.16 11.16 14.21
N ILE A 158 -10.29 12.12 13.97
CA ILE A 158 -10.02 13.24 14.87
C ILE A 158 -10.32 14.57 14.18
N ARG A 159 -10.50 15.64 14.95
CA ARG A 159 -10.57 16.99 14.38
C ARG A 159 -9.16 17.41 13.95
N HIS A 160 -9.01 17.84 12.69
CA HIS A 160 -7.78 18.47 12.21
C HIS A 160 -7.84 19.99 12.55
N PRO A 161 -6.75 20.79 12.47
CA PRO A 161 -6.66 22.05 13.21
C PRO A 161 -7.59 23.17 12.71
N ARG A 162 -8.31 22.98 11.60
CA ARG A 162 -9.39 23.89 11.16
C ARG A 162 -10.75 23.36 11.60
N VAL A 163 -11.60 24.26 12.09
CA VAL A 163 -12.97 23.92 12.51
C VAL A 163 -13.75 23.34 11.32
N GLY A 164 -14.28 22.13 11.49
CA GLY A 164 -15.00 21.38 10.45
C GLY A 164 -14.11 20.43 9.62
N GLU A 165 -12.80 20.45 9.82
CA GLU A 165 -11.86 19.53 9.18
C GLU A 165 -11.65 18.28 10.06
N TYR A 166 -11.58 17.11 9.44
CA TYR A 166 -11.36 15.84 10.12
C TYR A 166 -10.19 15.10 9.47
N ALA A 167 -9.30 14.56 10.30
CA ALA A 167 -8.21 13.70 9.88
C ALA A 167 -8.55 12.24 10.20
N PHE A 168 -8.22 11.36 9.26
CA PHE A 168 -8.32 9.91 9.40
C PHE A 168 -6.97 9.37 9.87
N GLY A 169 -6.98 8.47 10.84
CA GLY A 169 -5.76 7.92 11.44
C GLY A 169 -6.00 6.65 12.22
N PHE A 170 -5.02 6.24 13.01
CA PHE A 170 -5.06 5.03 13.80
C PHE A 170 -4.62 5.29 15.24
N ILE A 171 -5.36 4.73 16.21
CA ILE A 171 -4.94 4.74 17.62
C ILE A 171 -3.79 3.75 17.77
N THR A 172 -2.60 4.25 18.09
CA THR A 172 -1.39 3.44 18.30
C THR A 172 -1.27 3.02 19.77
N SER A 173 -1.36 3.98 20.68
CA SER A 173 -1.24 3.78 22.12
C SER A 173 -2.19 4.70 22.90
N SER A 174 -2.29 4.45 24.21
CA SER A 174 -2.99 5.30 25.16
C SER A 174 -1.99 5.71 26.23
N VAL A 175 -1.96 6.98 26.59
CA VAL A 175 -0.96 7.60 27.46
C VAL A 175 -1.69 8.45 28.49
N VAL A 176 -1.32 8.31 29.76
CA VAL A 176 -1.81 9.22 30.80
C VAL A 176 -0.79 10.36 30.92
N LEU A 177 -1.23 11.59 30.61
CA LEU A 177 -0.41 12.78 30.79
C LEU A 177 -0.62 13.30 32.21
N GLN A 178 0.42 13.17 33.05
CA GLN A 178 0.39 13.69 34.41
C GLN A 178 0.69 15.19 34.38
N THR A 179 -0.26 16.00 34.87
CA THR A 179 -0.15 17.45 34.97
C THR A 179 -0.46 17.88 36.40
N ASP A 180 0.07 19.01 36.86
CA ASP A 180 -0.17 19.55 38.22
C ASP A 180 -1.68 19.76 38.52
N ASN A 181 -2.52 19.88 37.49
CA ASN A 181 -3.97 20.04 37.57
C ASN A 181 -4.76 18.72 37.50
N GLY A 182 -4.10 17.58 37.27
CA GLY A 182 -4.73 16.26 37.12
C GLY A 182 -4.08 15.37 36.04
N ASP A 183 -4.43 14.09 36.08
CA ASP A 183 -4.02 13.10 35.08
C ASP A 183 -5.03 13.09 33.91
N GLU A 184 -4.56 13.30 32.67
CA GLU A 184 -5.39 13.29 31.45
C GLU A 184 -5.18 12.00 30.62
N GLU A 185 -6.27 11.27 30.30
CA GLU A 185 -6.22 10.12 29.39
C GLU A 185 -6.17 10.57 27.90
N LEU A 186 -4.95 10.61 27.35
CA LEU A 186 -4.69 10.89 25.94
C LEU A 186 -4.53 9.60 25.13
N CYS A 187 -4.80 9.67 23.84
CA CYS A 187 -4.53 8.62 22.87
C CYS A 187 -3.57 9.15 21.81
N SER A 188 -2.55 8.35 21.49
CA SER A 188 -1.60 8.62 20.42
C SER A 188 -2.21 8.19 19.09
N VAL A 189 -2.71 9.16 18.33
CA VAL A 189 -3.29 8.96 17.00
C VAL A 189 -2.23 9.24 15.95
N TYR A 190 -1.88 8.22 15.18
CA TYR A 190 -1.03 8.36 14.01
C TYR A 190 -1.89 8.75 12.81
N VAL A 191 -1.58 9.88 12.18
CA VAL A 191 -2.24 10.40 10.99
C VAL A 191 -1.28 10.25 9.80
N PRO A 192 -1.38 9.16 9.03
CA PRO A 192 -0.55 8.95 7.85
C PRO A 192 -0.89 9.93 6.72
N THR A 193 0.11 10.21 5.91
CA THR A 193 -0.07 10.76 4.56
C THR A 193 -0.52 9.65 3.59
N ASN A 194 -0.46 9.88 2.27
CA ASN A 194 -0.59 8.83 1.26
C ASN A 194 0.32 7.60 1.53
N HIS A 195 1.49 7.82 2.12
CA HIS A 195 2.43 6.76 2.47
C HIS A 195 2.24 6.35 3.94
N LEU A 196 1.81 5.11 4.18
CA LEU A 196 1.51 4.55 5.51
C LEU A 196 2.61 4.69 6.56
N TYR A 197 3.87 4.89 6.16
CA TYR A 197 5.03 5.04 7.05
C TYR A 197 5.46 6.49 7.30
N ILE A 198 4.79 7.47 6.68
CA ILE A 198 5.08 8.90 6.81
C ILE A 198 3.80 9.61 7.25
N GLY A 199 3.83 10.26 8.40
CA GLY A 199 2.67 10.92 8.98
C GLY A 199 2.98 11.58 10.31
N ASP A 200 2.00 12.30 10.84
CA ASP A 200 2.08 12.96 12.14
C ASP A 200 1.62 12.05 13.27
N ILE A 201 2.12 12.29 14.49
CA ILE A 201 1.62 11.66 15.70
C ILE A 201 1.00 12.76 16.56
N LEU A 202 -0.30 12.64 16.81
CA LEU A 202 -1.09 13.61 17.56
C LEU A 202 -1.61 12.97 18.84
N LEU A 203 -1.33 13.60 19.99
CA LEU A 203 -1.94 13.24 21.26
C LEU A 203 -3.29 13.95 21.36
N VAL A 204 -4.37 13.17 21.39
CA VAL A 204 -5.75 13.67 21.41
C VAL A 204 -6.48 13.06 22.60
N ASN A 205 -7.32 13.84 23.28
CA ASN A 205 -8.11 13.34 24.41
C ASN A 205 -9.04 12.20 23.95
N SER A 206 -9.09 11.09 24.71
CA SER A 206 -9.88 9.90 24.38
C SER A 206 -11.38 10.20 24.18
N GLU A 207 -11.90 11.27 24.79
CA GLU A 207 -13.28 11.71 24.64
C GLU A 207 -13.57 12.35 23.27
N GLU A 208 -12.61 13.06 22.68
CA GLU A 208 -12.76 13.78 21.41
C GLU A 208 -12.59 12.89 20.16
N ILE A 209 -12.06 11.67 20.34
CA ILE A 209 -11.83 10.73 19.23
C ILE A 209 -13.13 10.06 18.82
N ILE A 210 -13.48 10.22 17.54
CA ILE A 210 -14.54 9.47 16.87
C ILE A 210 -13.95 8.14 16.44
N ARG A 211 -14.46 7.04 16.99
CA ARG A 211 -14.05 5.67 16.65
C ARG A 211 -15.04 5.10 15.64
N PRO A 212 -14.71 5.01 14.34
CA PRO A 212 -15.62 4.46 13.34
C PRO A 212 -15.68 2.93 13.44
N ASN A 213 -16.80 2.34 13.04
CA ASN A 213 -16.92 0.89 12.86
C ASN A 213 -16.25 0.45 11.53
N LEU A 214 -14.92 0.57 11.47
CA LEU A 214 -14.08 0.18 10.35
C LEU A 214 -12.91 -0.67 10.85
N SER A 215 -12.56 -1.71 10.09
CA SER A 215 -11.35 -2.49 10.34
C SER A 215 -10.09 -1.68 9.98
N ILE A 216 -8.97 -2.02 10.62
CA ILE A 216 -7.65 -1.44 10.31
C ILE A 216 -7.31 -1.62 8.82
N ARG A 217 -7.73 -2.75 8.21
CA ARG A 217 -7.52 -3.04 6.79
C ARG A 217 -8.27 -2.05 5.88
N GLU A 218 -9.55 -1.79 6.16
CA GLU A 218 -10.34 -0.81 5.41
C GLU A 218 -9.77 0.59 5.57
N GLY A 219 -9.31 0.96 6.77
CA GLY A 219 -8.61 2.23 6.98
C GLY A 219 -7.32 2.36 6.16
N ILE A 220 -6.50 1.30 6.11
CA ILE A 220 -5.30 1.25 5.27
C ILE A 220 -5.67 1.41 3.78
N GLU A 221 -6.72 0.74 3.32
CA GLU A 221 -7.19 0.81 1.93
C GLU A 221 -7.68 2.21 1.56
N ILE A 222 -8.38 2.89 2.47
CA ILE A 222 -8.81 4.30 2.30
C ILE A 222 -7.59 5.22 2.13
N ILE A 223 -6.56 5.08 2.97
CA ILE A 223 -5.36 5.93 2.91
C ILE A 223 -4.54 5.67 1.63
N VAL A 224 -4.25 4.40 1.32
CA VAL A 224 -3.45 4.01 0.16
C VAL A 224 -4.16 4.35 -1.17
N SER A 225 -5.50 4.30 -1.20
CA SER A 225 -6.29 4.74 -2.35
C SER A 225 -6.46 6.27 -2.46
N GLY A 226 -5.88 7.05 -1.54
CA GLY A 226 -6.05 8.51 -1.51
C GLY A 226 -7.49 8.95 -1.23
N GLY A 227 -8.27 8.13 -0.51
CA GLY A 227 -9.67 8.37 -0.17
C GLY A 227 -10.68 7.82 -1.19
N MET A 228 -10.26 7.21 -2.30
CA MET A 228 -11.18 6.71 -3.33
C MET A 228 -12.10 5.58 -2.86
N THR A 229 -11.72 4.83 -1.82
CA THR A 229 -12.51 3.73 -1.25
C THR A 229 -13.32 4.14 -0.01
N MET A 230 -13.47 5.44 0.27
CA MET A 230 -14.22 5.94 1.43
C MET A 230 -15.70 5.50 1.41
N PRO A 231 -16.23 4.84 2.46
CA PRO A 231 -17.63 4.46 2.53
C PRO A 231 -18.55 5.68 2.66
N GLN A 232 -19.77 5.57 2.12
CA GLN A 232 -20.74 6.68 2.06
C GLN A 232 -21.31 7.07 3.43
N VAL A 233 -21.28 6.16 4.41
CA VAL A 233 -21.73 6.38 5.78
C VAL A 233 -20.75 5.72 6.73
N ILE A 234 -20.26 6.48 7.72
CA ILE A 234 -19.40 5.98 8.78
C ILE A 234 -20.19 6.03 10.09
N ALA A 235 -20.56 4.86 10.61
CA ALA A 235 -21.20 4.74 11.92
C ALA A 235 -20.13 4.75 13.04
N PRO A 236 -20.35 5.46 14.16
CA PRO A 236 -19.54 5.29 15.36
C PRO A 236 -19.63 3.86 15.89
N GLN A 237 -18.51 3.32 16.34
CA GLN A 237 -18.49 2.09 17.11
C GLN A 237 -19.09 2.37 18.50
N GLU A 238 -20.02 1.53 18.95
CA GLU A 238 -20.69 1.70 20.23
C GLU A 238 -19.67 1.56 21.38
N ARG A 239 -19.47 2.63 22.18
CA ARG A 239 -18.61 2.57 23.35
C ARG A 239 -19.21 1.59 24.36
N THR A 240 -18.71 0.36 24.40
CA THR A 240 -18.91 -0.51 25.58
C THR A 240 -18.37 0.27 26.78
N PRO A 241 -19.19 0.64 27.78
CA PRO A 241 -18.71 1.42 28.90
C PRO A 241 -17.67 0.59 29.65
N ARG A 242 -16.42 1.07 29.66
CA ARG A 242 -15.33 0.45 30.44
C ARG A 242 -15.76 0.56 31.90
N LYS A 243 -16.32 -0.54 32.43
CA LYS A 243 -16.94 -0.59 33.76
C LYS A 243 -15.95 -0.04 34.78
N ASN A 244 -16.21 1.17 35.28
CA ASN A 244 -15.35 1.84 36.24
C ASN A 244 -15.08 0.87 37.38
N GLN A 245 -13.85 0.37 37.45
CA GLN A 245 -13.38 -0.40 38.58
C GLN A 245 -13.02 0.61 39.67
N SER A 246 -14.07 1.28 40.18
CA SER A 246 -14.05 1.99 41.44
C SER A 246 -13.85 0.95 42.54
N ILE A 247 -12.60 0.50 42.66
CA ILE A 247 -12.10 -0.08 43.90
C ILE A 247 -12.26 1.04 44.92
N ARG A 248 -13.40 1.00 45.61
CA ARG A 248 -13.64 1.80 46.81
C ARG A 248 -12.43 1.63 47.69
N LEU A 249 -11.64 2.69 47.83
CA LEU A 249 -10.59 2.81 48.83
C LEU A 249 -11.26 2.98 50.20
N ASN A 250 -11.97 1.94 50.64
CA ASN A 250 -12.81 1.95 51.82
C ASN A 250 -12.39 0.84 52.78
N ARG A 251 -11.14 0.95 53.22
CA ARG A 251 -10.66 0.38 54.48
C ARG A 251 -9.53 1.24 55.04
N MET A 252 -9.91 2.38 55.62
CA MET A 252 -9.17 2.95 56.74
C MET A 252 -9.63 2.22 58.01
N THR A 253 -8.74 1.41 58.59
CA THR A 253 -8.50 1.12 60.03
C THR A 253 -7.64 -0.11 60.13
#